data_AF-A0A2G6FHR1-F1
#
_entry.id   AF-A0A2G6FHR1-F1
#
_cell.length_a   1.000
_cell.length_b   1.000
_cell.length_c   1.000
_cell.angle_alpha   90.00
_cell.angle_beta   90.00
_cell.angle_gamma   90.00
#
_symmetry.space_group_name_H-M   'P 1'
#
loop_
_entity.id
_entity.type
_entity.pdbx_description
1 polymer ?
#
loop_
_entity_poly.entity_id
_entity_poly.type
_entity_poly.pdbx_seq_one_letter_code
_entity_poly.pdbx_strand_id
1 'polypeptide(L)'
;MEDAFQSIAAQITGEDSFVFFIAGHGESLDGKYYYLPHSFSVLSTISDGISQDQLEEWITSFKSANKLVLLDTCYSGTFIENFWKSKLEYLLKNSKENKMMMVKKYESIFHKMYNATNAHFITAAAADEVARESFDYGHGYFTYGLLQAFCPMQDNVIARITRSDSNSNSMIDDQELYLFADNYLREILNAPQHIQHNGKGRFEVGCLNIE
;
A
#
# COMPACT_ATOMS: atom_id res chain seq x y z
N MET A 1 -12.32 5.10 12.30
CA MET A 1 -11.40 4.16 11.62
C MET A 1 -10.96 3.09 12.58
N GLU A 2 -10.43 3.45 13.75
CA GLU A 2 -10.05 2.50 14.80
C GLU A 2 -11.14 1.47 15.13
N ASP A 3 -12.38 1.90 15.39
CA ASP A 3 -13.50 0.98 15.65
C ASP A 3 -13.75 -0.04 14.53
N ALA A 4 -13.51 0.34 13.27
CA ALA A 4 -13.66 -0.57 12.13
C ALA A 4 -12.56 -1.64 12.14
N PHE A 5 -11.32 -1.24 12.44
CA PHE A 5 -10.21 -2.18 12.62
C PHE A 5 -10.45 -3.11 13.80
N GLN A 6 -10.92 -2.61 14.94
CA GLN A 6 -11.25 -3.43 16.11
C GLN A 6 -12.38 -4.42 15.80
N SER A 7 -13.42 -3.98 15.08
CA SER A 7 -14.53 -4.84 14.66
C SER A 7 -14.08 -5.97 13.73
N ILE A 8 -13.19 -5.67 12.78
CA ILE A 8 -12.61 -6.68 11.87
C ILE A 8 -11.70 -7.63 12.66
N ALA A 9 -10.82 -7.10 13.52
CA ALA A 9 -9.91 -7.88 14.34
C ALA A 9 -10.62 -8.89 15.25
N ALA A 10 -11.86 -8.60 15.68
CA ALA A 10 -12.67 -9.50 16.49
C ALA A 10 -13.26 -10.69 15.71
N GLN A 11 -13.31 -10.62 14.38
CA GLN A 11 -14.00 -11.60 13.52
C GLN A 11 -13.04 -12.34 12.59
N ILE A 12 -11.97 -11.67 12.15
CA ILE A 12 -11.04 -12.20 11.16
C ILE A 12 -10.19 -13.33 11.72
N THR A 13 -9.97 -14.34 10.89
CA THR A 13 -9.19 -15.52 11.21
C THR A 13 -7.91 -15.57 10.38
N GLY A 14 -6.99 -16.45 10.77
CA GLY A 14 -5.72 -16.66 10.07
C GLY A 14 -5.85 -17.25 8.66
N GLU A 15 -7.06 -17.59 8.19
CA GLU A 15 -7.34 -18.10 6.84
C GLU A 15 -7.92 -17.03 5.91
N ASP A 16 -8.32 -15.88 6.46
CA ASP A 16 -8.99 -14.83 5.71
C ASP A 16 -8.01 -13.92 4.96
N SER A 17 -8.49 -13.36 3.85
CA SER A 17 -7.85 -12.24 3.14
C SER A 17 -8.46 -10.92 3.57
N PHE A 18 -7.61 -9.93 3.83
CA PHE A 18 -8.00 -8.58 4.21
C PHE A 18 -7.55 -7.59 3.14
N VAL A 19 -8.45 -6.69 2.71
CA VAL A 19 -8.11 -5.57 1.85
C VAL A 19 -8.44 -4.28 2.59
N PHE A 20 -7.45 -3.40 2.71
CA PHE A 20 -7.64 -2.05 3.22
C PHE A 20 -7.29 -1.06 2.12
N PHE A 21 -8.27 -0.29 1.69
CA PHE A 21 -8.09 0.79 0.74
C PHE A 21 -8.46 2.10 1.42
N ILE A 22 -7.61 3.11 1.26
CA ILE A 22 -7.90 4.46 1.73
C ILE A 22 -7.47 5.49 0.69
N ALA A 23 -8.35 6.45 0.43
CA ALA A 23 -8.08 7.60 -0.42
C ALA A 23 -8.30 8.91 0.36
N GLY A 24 -7.50 9.92 0.08
CA GLY A 24 -7.65 11.26 0.64
C GLY A 24 -6.33 11.96 0.90
N HIS A 25 -6.32 12.82 1.91
CA HIS A 25 -5.15 13.62 2.25
C HIS A 25 -4.14 12.81 3.06
N GLY A 26 -2.89 12.83 2.60
CA GLY A 26 -1.73 12.32 3.32
C GLY A 26 -0.66 13.38 3.37
N GLU A 27 0.13 13.39 4.43
CA GLU A 27 1.26 14.28 4.62
C GLU A 27 2.48 13.52 5.15
N SER A 28 3.66 14.07 4.89
CA SER A 28 4.90 13.60 5.49
C SER A 28 5.47 14.69 6.39
N LEU A 29 5.65 14.36 7.67
CA LEU A 29 6.24 15.27 8.66
C LEU A 29 7.42 14.57 9.33
N ASP A 30 8.60 15.18 9.24
CA ASP A 30 9.87 14.66 9.78
C ASP A 30 10.15 13.22 9.33
N GLY A 31 9.81 12.93 8.07
CA GLY A 31 9.97 11.62 7.48
C GLY A 31 9.02 10.57 8.04
N LYS A 32 7.90 10.94 8.66
CA LYS A 32 6.81 10.04 9.04
C LYS A 32 5.55 10.36 8.25
N TYR A 33 4.86 9.31 7.81
CA TYR A 33 3.57 9.44 7.14
C TYR A 33 2.44 9.74 8.13
N TYR A 34 1.49 10.57 7.71
CA TYR A 34 0.23 10.84 8.41
C TYR A 34 -0.92 10.82 7.41
N TYR A 35 -1.99 10.11 7.75
CA TYR A 35 -3.28 10.24 7.06
C TYR A 35 -4.11 11.32 7.75
N LEU A 36 -4.68 12.23 6.97
CA LEU A 36 -5.50 13.33 7.47
C LEU A 36 -6.99 13.01 7.25
N PRO A 37 -7.71 12.54 8.28
CA PRO A 37 -9.13 12.19 8.15
C PRO A 37 -10.00 13.43 7.93
N HIS A 38 -11.23 13.24 7.47
CA HIS A 38 -12.21 14.32 7.26
C HIS A 38 -12.45 15.21 8.50
N SER A 39 -12.17 14.72 9.71
CA SER A 39 -12.25 15.52 10.94
C SER A 39 -11.16 16.57 11.08
N PHE A 40 -10.16 16.62 10.17
CA PHE A 40 -9.18 17.69 10.12
C PHE A 40 -9.84 19.03 9.87
N SER A 41 -9.49 20.01 10.69
CA SER A 41 -9.97 21.38 10.59
C SER A 41 -8.80 22.34 10.37
N VAL A 42 -9.13 23.61 10.14
CA VAL A 42 -8.13 24.70 10.05
C VAL A 42 -7.30 24.87 11.33
N LEU A 43 -7.72 24.29 12.45
CA LEU A 43 -7.01 24.31 13.73
C LEU A 43 -6.15 23.06 13.95
N SER A 44 -6.30 22.05 13.10
CA SER A 44 -5.56 20.80 13.21
C SER A 44 -4.13 20.97 12.68
N THR A 45 -3.20 20.34 13.38
CA THR A 45 -1.80 20.18 12.97
C THR A 45 -1.63 18.79 12.36
N ILE A 46 -0.62 18.57 11.50
CA ILE A 46 -0.38 17.25 10.89
C ILE A 46 -0.30 16.12 11.94
N SER A 47 0.24 16.42 13.13
CA SER A 47 0.35 15.47 14.25
C SER A 47 -1.00 15.05 14.86
N ASP A 48 -2.08 15.76 14.59
CA ASP A 48 -3.45 15.35 14.95
C ASP A 48 -4.01 14.27 14.00
N GLY A 49 -3.27 13.95 12.94
CA GLY A 49 -3.61 12.92 11.96
C GLY A 49 -3.42 11.51 12.50
N ILE A 50 -3.88 10.54 11.71
CA ILE A 50 -3.57 9.13 11.97
C ILE A 50 -2.12 8.92 11.56
N SER A 51 -1.25 8.74 12.55
CA SER A 51 0.17 8.52 12.32
C SER A 51 0.44 7.17 11.65
N GLN A 52 1.58 7.09 10.99
CA GLN A 52 2.13 5.84 10.46
C GLN A 52 2.13 4.73 11.52
N ASP A 53 2.62 5.02 12.73
CA ASP A 53 2.75 4.04 13.81
C ASP A 53 1.37 3.48 14.24
N GLN A 54 0.33 4.32 14.29
CA GLN A 54 -1.04 3.88 14.59
C GLN A 54 -1.61 3.00 13.47
N LEU A 55 -1.40 3.38 12.22
CA LEU A 55 -1.90 2.60 11.09
C LEU A 55 -1.18 1.24 10.98
N GLU A 56 0.13 1.22 11.23
CA GLU A 56 0.95 0.01 11.37
C GLU A 56 0.40 -0.92 12.46
N GLU A 57 0.13 -0.37 13.65
CA GLU A 57 -0.43 -1.12 14.77
C GLU A 57 -1.77 -1.75 14.39
N TRP A 58 -2.68 -0.98 13.81
CA TRP A 58 -3.99 -1.49 13.41
C TRP A 58 -3.88 -2.61 12.37
N ILE A 59 -3.07 -2.42 11.31
CA ILE A 59 -2.87 -3.43 10.24
C ILE A 59 -2.24 -4.71 10.80
N THR A 60 -1.38 -4.61 11.81
CA THR A 60 -0.65 -5.76 12.37
C THR A 60 -1.29 -6.37 13.62
N SER A 61 -2.36 -5.77 14.14
CA SER A 61 -3.03 -6.18 15.39
C SER A 61 -3.76 -7.53 15.32
N PHE A 62 -4.13 -7.98 14.12
CA PHE A 62 -4.87 -9.24 13.91
C PHE A 62 -4.15 -10.18 12.95
N LYS A 63 -4.41 -11.48 13.15
CA LYS A 63 -3.89 -12.54 12.28
C LYS A 63 -4.87 -12.74 11.14
N SER A 64 -4.42 -12.44 9.93
CA SER A 64 -5.07 -12.83 8.68
C SER A 64 -4.06 -13.59 7.84
N ALA A 65 -4.55 -14.49 6.98
CA ALA A 65 -3.69 -15.22 6.05
C ALA A 65 -2.96 -14.23 5.16
N ASN A 66 -3.63 -13.16 4.71
CA ASN A 66 -3.11 -12.24 3.71
C ASN A 66 -3.71 -10.83 3.88
N LYS A 67 -2.93 -9.77 3.66
CA LYS A 67 -3.38 -8.37 3.74
C LYS A 67 -2.90 -7.58 2.54
N LEU A 68 -3.81 -6.98 1.77
CA LEU A 68 -3.48 -5.97 0.77
C LEU A 68 -3.88 -4.60 1.30
N VAL A 69 -2.93 -3.68 1.32
CA VAL A 69 -3.10 -2.32 1.82
C VAL A 69 -2.76 -1.35 0.69
N LEU A 70 -3.74 -0.52 0.33
CA LEU A 70 -3.70 0.39 -0.79
C LEU A 70 -3.88 1.82 -0.27
N LEU A 71 -2.86 2.66 -0.41
CA LEU A 71 -2.88 4.04 0.09
C LEU A 71 -2.91 5.03 -1.08
N ASP A 72 -4.09 5.56 -1.40
CA ASP A 72 -4.29 6.63 -2.38
C ASP A 72 -4.20 8.02 -1.75
N THR A 73 -2.99 8.37 -1.31
CA THR A 73 -2.70 9.64 -0.64
C THR A 73 -1.34 10.18 -1.04
N CYS A 74 -1.14 11.49 -0.89
CA CYS A 74 0.15 12.14 -1.09
C CYS A 74 1.20 11.58 -0.12
N TYR A 75 2.46 11.56 -0.55
CA TYR A 75 3.64 11.13 0.21
C TYR A 75 3.56 9.71 0.80
N SER A 76 2.62 8.91 0.33
CA SER A 76 2.30 7.58 0.85
C SER A 76 3.47 6.59 0.74
N GLY A 77 4.41 6.80 -0.19
CA GLY A 77 5.66 6.03 -0.26
C GLY A 77 6.50 6.09 1.03
N THR A 78 6.37 7.16 1.82
CA THR A 78 6.99 7.29 3.16
C THR A 78 6.56 6.14 4.07
N PHE A 79 5.30 5.69 3.96
CA PHE A 79 4.77 4.57 4.73
C PHE A 79 5.56 3.29 4.44
N ILE A 80 5.73 2.92 3.17
CA ILE A 80 6.49 1.71 2.77
C ILE A 80 7.95 1.80 3.23
N GLU A 81 8.58 2.95 3.02
CA GLU A 81 9.97 3.14 3.41
C GLU A 81 10.20 2.92 4.90
N ASN A 82 9.24 3.29 5.75
CA ASN A 82 9.42 3.29 7.18
C ASN A 82 8.71 2.17 7.93
N PHE A 83 7.76 1.47 7.30
CA PHE A 83 6.96 0.38 7.87
C PHE A 83 7.81 -0.64 8.63
N TRP A 84 9.05 -0.85 8.15
CA TRP A 84 10.00 -1.76 8.77
C TRP A 84 11.19 -1.08 9.44
N LYS A 85 11.46 0.20 9.15
CA LYS A 85 12.61 0.93 9.72
C LYS A 85 12.45 1.11 11.23
N SER A 86 11.25 1.40 11.74
CA SER A 86 11.00 1.65 13.17
C SER A 86 11.42 0.47 14.06
N LYS A 87 10.95 -0.73 13.72
CA LYS A 87 11.27 -1.98 14.44
C LYS A 87 12.70 -2.44 14.21
N LEU A 88 13.25 -2.15 13.05
CA LEU A 88 14.62 -2.46 12.69
C LEU A 88 15.61 -1.57 13.46
N GLU A 89 15.39 -0.26 13.54
CA GLU A 89 16.16 0.65 14.37
C GLU A 89 16.19 0.22 15.83
N TYR A 90 15.06 -0.25 16.38
CA TYR A 90 15.00 -0.83 17.72
C TYR A 90 15.90 -2.07 17.87
N LEU A 91 15.86 -3.00 16.91
CA LEU A 91 16.70 -4.21 16.92
C LEU A 91 18.20 -3.88 16.77
N LEU A 92 18.53 -2.77 16.11
CA LEU A 92 19.91 -2.38 15.82
C LEU A 92 20.55 -1.52 16.89
N LYS A 93 19.78 -0.65 17.57
CA LYS A 93 20.24 0.12 18.73
C LYS A 93 20.84 -0.77 19.83
N ASN A 94 20.43 -2.04 19.87
CA ASN A 94 20.93 -3.05 20.80
C ASN A 94 22.06 -3.93 20.24
N SER A 95 22.56 -3.67 19.03
CA SER A 95 23.58 -4.50 18.36
C SER A 95 24.96 -3.83 18.34
N LYS A 96 26.02 -4.63 18.52
CA LYS A 96 27.43 -4.21 18.42
C LYS A 96 28.08 -4.60 17.08
N GLU A 97 27.27 -4.88 16.06
CA GLU A 97 27.70 -5.54 14.81
C GLU A 97 28.17 -4.54 13.74
N ASN A 98 29.00 -4.99 12.79
CA ASN A 98 29.52 -4.15 11.70
C ASN A 98 28.46 -3.87 10.62
N LYS A 99 28.61 -2.75 9.90
CA LYS A 99 27.62 -2.23 8.91
C LYS A 99 27.19 -3.24 7.84
N MET A 100 28.07 -4.14 7.39
CA MET A 100 27.75 -5.16 6.37
C MET A 100 26.91 -6.32 6.94
N MET A 101 27.23 -6.76 8.16
CA MET A 101 26.42 -7.74 8.88
C MET A 101 25.05 -7.15 9.24
N MET A 102 25.00 -5.83 9.48
CA MET A 102 23.75 -5.10 9.62
C MET A 102 22.91 -5.19 8.35
N VAL A 103 23.41 -4.85 7.16
CA VAL A 103 22.63 -4.93 5.91
C VAL A 103 22.05 -6.34 5.66
N LYS A 104 22.83 -7.41 5.89
CA LYS A 104 22.30 -8.78 5.76
C LYS A 104 21.24 -9.11 6.82
N LYS A 105 21.41 -8.60 8.03
CA LYS A 105 20.43 -8.73 9.11
C LYS A 105 19.17 -7.92 8.82
N TYR A 106 19.29 -6.74 8.20
CA TYR A 106 18.18 -5.92 7.71
C TYR A 106 17.33 -6.72 6.73
N GLU A 107 17.94 -7.27 5.67
CA GLU A 107 17.25 -8.12 4.69
C GLU A 107 16.55 -9.32 5.36
N SER A 108 17.24 -10.00 6.27
CA SER A 108 16.66 -11.14 6.99
C SER A 108 15.51 -10.76 7.93
N ILE A 109 15.62 -9.63 8.64
CA ILE A 109 14.58 -9.12 9.53
C ILE A 109 13.39 -8.66 8.71
N PHE A 110 13.63 -7.89 7.65
CA PHE A 110 12.61 -7.47 6.70
C PHE A 110 11.84 -8.68 6.17
N HIS A 111 12.54 -9.71 5.68
CA HIS A 111 11.89 -10.92 5.16
C HIS A 111 11.11 -11.68 6.24
N LYS A 112 11.64 -11.79 7.48
CA LYS A 112 10.92 -12.41 8.60
C LYS A 112 9.67 -11.63 9.00
N MET A 113 9.75 -10.31 9.01
CA MET A 113 8.66 -9.43 9.40
C MET A 113 7.58 -9.37 8.33
N TYR A 114 7.98 -9.31 7.07
CA TYR A 114 7.12 -9.47 5.92
C TYR A 114 6.33 -10.80 6.03
N ASN A 115 7.03 -11.93 6.18
CA ASN A 115 6.39 -13.24 6.30
C ASN A 115 5.53 -13.38 7.57
N ALA A 116 5.84 -12.65 8.65
CA ALA A 116 5.07 -12.71 9.89
C ALA A 116 3.77 -11.91 9.86
N THR A 117 3.70 -10.84 9.06
CA THR A 117 2.51 -9.98 8.94
C THR A 117 1.63 -10.33 7.75
N ASN A 118 2.26 -10.94 6.73
CA ASN A 118 1.74 -11.16 5.38
C ASN A 118 0.97 -9.95 4.84
N ALA A 119 1.63 -8.79 4.87
CA ALA A 119 1.08 -7.52 4.45
C ALA A 119 1.78 -6.98 3.19
N HIS A 120 0.96 -6.68 2.19
CA HIS A 120 1.30 -6.21 0.86
C HIS A 120 0.86 -4.75 0.77
N PHE A 121 1.77 -3.84 0.44
CA PHE A 121 1.48 -2.41 0.35
C PHE A 121 1.65 -1.96 -1.09
N ILE A 122 0.65 -1.25 -1.61
CA ILE A 122 0.79 -0.44 -2.83
C ILE A 122 0.37 0.98 -2.49
N THR A 123 1.21 1.96 -2.82
CA THR A 123 0.95 3.37 -2.53
C THR A 123 0.87 4.20 -3.80
N ALA A 124 0.03 5.23 -3.81
CA ALA A 124 -0.21 6.05 -4.99
C ALA A 124 0.99 6.90 -5.42
N ALA A 125 1.89 7.23 -4.50
CA ALA A 125 2.99 8.15 -4.76
C ALA A 125 4.29 7.71 -4.06
N ALA A 126 5.43 8.20 -4.55
CA ALA A 126 6.70 8.13 -3.85
C ALA A 126 6.69 8.98 -2.57
N ALA A 127 7.73 8.84 -1.74
CA ALA A 127 7.81 9.48 -0.43
C ALA A 127 7.81 11.02 -0.51
N ASP A 128 8.28 11.60 -1.61
CA ASP A 128 8.40 13.03 -1.89
C ASP A 128 7.42 13.52 -2.96
N GLU A 129 6.43 12.69 -3.34
CA GLU A 129 5.50 12.97 -4.42
C GLU A 129 4.05 13.14 -3.95
N VAL A 130 3.29 13.89 -4.73
CA VAL A 130 1.87 14.14 -4.51
C VAL A 130 1.05 13.20 -5.38
N ALA A 131 0.08 12.50 -4.79
CA ALA A 131 -0.91 11.74 -5.53
C ALA A 131 -1.92 12.70 -6.17
N ARG A 132 -2.20 12.52 -7.46
CA ARG A 132 -3.01 13.43 -8.27
C ARG A 132 -4.37 12.83 -8.59
N GLU A 133 -5.36 13.71 -8.64
CA GLU A 133 -6.66 13.44 -9.21
C GLU A 133 -6.68 13.82 -10.70
N SER A 134 -7.38 13.02 -11.50
CA SER A 134 -7.66 13.33 -12.90
C SER A 134 -9.12 13.66 -13.07
N PHE A 135 -9.40 14.89 -13.49
CA PHE A 135 -10.77 15.30 -13.84
C PHE A 135 -11.31 14.49 -15.02
N ASP A 136 -10.45 14.16 -15.99
CA ASP A 136 -10.83 13.46 -17.22
C ASP A 136 -11.33 12.03 -16.96
N TYR A 137 -10.89 11.41 -15.86
CA TYR A 137 -11.26 10.03 -15.50
C TYR A 137 -12.23 9.94 -14.34
N GLY A 138 -12.57 11.06 -13.68
CA GLY A 138 -13.44 11.08 -12.49
C GLY A 138 -12.85 10.37 -11.26
N HIS A 139 -11.55 10.08 -11.28
CA HIS A 139 -10.84 9.29 -10.27
C HIS A 139 -9.40 9.82 -10.05
N GLY A 140 -8.81 9.48 -8.91
CA GLY A 140 -7.35 9.50 -8.71
C GLY A 140 -6.63 8.69 -9.78
N TYR A 141 -5.44 9.10 -10.23
CA TYR A 141 -4.66 8.29 -11.19
C TYR A 141 -4.43 6.88 -10.67
N PHE A 142 -4.09 6.75 -9.38
CA PHE A 142 -3.86 5.46 -8.73
C PHE A 142 -5.13 4.61 -8.68
N THR A 143 -6.21 5.14 -8.10
CA THR A 143 -7.52 4.45 -8.08
C THR A 143 -7.94 4.01 -9.49
N TYR A 144 -7.82 4.89 -10.48
CA TYR A 144 -8.19 4.56 -11.86
C TYR A 144 -7.33 3.42 -12.42
N GLY A 145 -6.01 3.46 -12.22
CA GLY A 145 -5.11 2.38 -12.63
C GLY A 145 -5.43 1.03 -12.00
N LEU A 146 -5.75 1.02 -10.69
CA LEU A 146 -6.17 -0.20 -9.99
C LEU A 146 -7.49 -0.75 -10.54
N LEU A 147 -8.46 0.13 -10.82
CA LEU A 147 -9.73 -0.28 -11.43
C LEU A 147 -9.51 -0.89 -12.81
N GLN A 148 -8.65 -0.28 -13.65
CA GLN A 148 -8.31 -0.86 -14.95
C GLN A 148 -7.60 -2.22 -14.82
N ALA A 149 -6.90 -2.47 -13.72
CA ALA A 149 -6.23 -3.74 -13.48
C ALA A 149 -7.23 -4.85 -13.09
N PHE A 150 -8.11 -4.57 -12.12
CA PHE A 150 -9.09 -5.56 -11.64
C PHE A 150 -10.25 -5.76 -12.60
N CYS A 151 -10.72 -4.68 -13.23
CA CYS A 151 -11.87 -4.65 -14.10
C CYS A 151 -11.61 -3.67 -15.27
N PRO A 152 -10.87 -4.11 -16.32
CA PRO A 152 -10.67 -3.28 -17.49
C PRO A 152 -12.01 -2.84 -18.06
N MET A 153 -12.22 -1.54 -18.23
CA MET A 153 -13.43 -1.03 -18.88
C MET A 153 -13.57 -1.65 -20.27
N GLN A 154 -14.80 -2.00 -20.69
CA GLN A 154 -15.05 -2.75 -21.94
C GLN A 154 -14.40 -2.10 -23.17
N ASP A 155 -14.38 -0.77 -23.20
CA ASP A 155 -13.85 0.04 -24.30
C ASP A 155 -12.34 0.33 -24.18
N ASN A 156 -11.72 0.00 -23.04
CA ASN A 156 -10.28 0.15 -22.84
C ASN A 156 -9.52 -1.04 -23.42
N VAL A 157 -9.37 -1.03 -24.75
CA VAL A 157 -8.71 -2.09 -25.51
C VAL A 157 -7.26 -2.31 -25.04
N ILE A 158 -6.55 -1.26 -24.63
CA ILE A 158 -5.16 -1.37 -24.16
C ILE A 158 -5.10 -2.16 -22.86
N ALA A 159 -5.89 -1.79 -21.85
CA ALA A 159 -5.95 -2.51 -20.57
C ALA A 159 -6.31 -4.00 -20.76
N ARG A 160 -7.24 -4.29 -21.67
CA ARG A 160 -7.66 -5.66 -22.00
C ARG A 160 -6.58 -6.49 -22.70
N ILE A 161 -5.70 -5.86 -23.48
CA ILE A 161 -4.58 -6.54 -24.14
C ILE A 161 -3.42 -6.74 -23.16
N THR A 162 -3.12 -5.75 -22.33
CA THR A 162 -1.99 -5.81 -21.38
C THR A 162 -2.20 -6.85 -20.28
N ARG A 163 -3.46 -7.19 -19.94
CA ARG A 163 -3.91 -8.22 -18.97
C ARG A 163 -3.15 -8.22 -17.64
N SER A 164 -3.81 -7.81 -16.56
CA SER A 164 -3.22 -7.87 -15.22
C SER A 164 -2.88 -9.30 -14.79
N ASP A 165 -3.67 -10.30 -15.18
CA ASP A 165 -3.30 -11.72 -15.05
C ASP A 165 -2.25 -12.09 -16.11
N SER A 166 -1.00 -11.73 -15.83
CA SER A 166 0.14 -11.91 -16.73
C SER A 166 0.55 -13.38 -16.86
N ASN A 167 0.30 -14.17 -15.82
CA ASN A 167 0.67 -15.57 -15.75
C ASN A 167 -0.47 -16.53 -16.20
N SER A 168 -1.66 -15.99 -16.48
CA SER A 168 -2.84 -16.71 -16.95
C SER A 168 -3.38 -17.78 -15.98
N ASN A 169 -3.22 -17.58 -14.66
CA ASN A 169 -3.78 -18.45 -13.64
C ASN A 169 -5.19 -18.04 -13.18
N SER A 170 -5.82 -17.08 -13.85
CA SER A 170 -7.14 -16.52 -13.51
C SER A 170 -7.18 -15.79 -12.17
N MET A 171 -6.01 -15.46 -11.60
CA MET A 171 -5.86 -14.65 -10.40
C MET A 171 -4.99 -13.44 -10.75
N ILE A 172 -5.19 -12.34 -10.05
CA ILE A 172 -4.28 -11.19 -10.09
C ILE A 172 -3.56 -11.17 -8.75
N ASP A 173 -2.25 -11.34 -8.77
CA ASP A 173 -1.44 -11.11 -7.56
C ASP A 173 -1.05 -9.64 -7.37
N ASP A 174 -0.58 -9.28 -6.17
CA ASP A 174 -0.20 -7.89 -5.86
C ASP A 174 0.93 -7.37 -6.74
N GLN A 175 1.84 -8.24 -7.18
CA GLN A 175 2.91 -7.86 -8.09
C GLN A 175 2.36 -7.59 -9.49
N GLU A 176 1.47 -8.44 -9.98
CA GLU A 176 0.74 -8.26 -11.23
C GLU A 176 -0.09 -6.97 -11.23
N LEU A 177 -0.83 -6.73 -10.16
CA LEU A 177 -1.60 -5.52 -9.92
C LEU A 177 -0.71 -4.27 -9.98
N TYR A 178 0.40 -4.29 -9.24
CA TYR A 178 1.36 -3.19 -9.21
C TYR A 178 1.99 -2.96 -10.59
N LEU A 179 2.52 -4.00 -11.25
CA LEU A 179 3.20 -3.87 -12.54
C LEU A 179 2.27 -3.35 -13.62
N PHE A 180 1.02 -3.85 -13.65
CA PHE A 180 0.02 -3.34 -14.57
C PHE A 180 -0.27 -1.87 -14.29
N ALA A 181 -0.59 -1.52 -13.03
CA ALA A 181 -0.96 -0.15 -12.67
C ALA A 181 0.19 0.84 -12.93
N ASP A 182 1.42 0.50 -12.54
CA ASP A 182 2.61 1.34 -12.76
C ASP A 182 2.83 1.60 -14.25
N ASN A 183 2.81 0.55 -15.08
CA ASN A 183 2.96 0.69 -16.52
C ASN A 183 1.80 1.49 -17.15
N TYR A 184 0.57 1.23 -16.72
CA TYR A 184 -0.61 1.94 -17.24
C TYR A 184 -0.54 3.45 -16.90
N LEU A 185 -0.18 3.80 -15.67
CA LEU A 185 -0.02 5.18 -15.26
C LEU A 185 1.09 5.89 -16.02
N ARG A 186 2.26 5.26 -16.15
CA ARG A 186 3.44 5.88 -16.80
C ARG A 186 3.29 5.97 -18.31
N GLU A 187 2.99 4.86 -18.96
CA GLU A 187 3.10 4.74 -20.42
C GLU A 187 1.79 5.12 -21.14
N ILE A 188 0.65 4.94 -20.49
CA ILE A 188 -0.67 5.20 -21.11
C ILE A 188 -1.24 6.54 -20.66
N LEU A 189 -1.26 6.79 -19.35
CA LEU A 189 -1.85 8.02 -18.81
C LEU A 189 -0.85 9.17 -18.71
N ASN A 190 0.45 8.89 -18.84
CA ASN A 190 1.54 9.85 -18.59
C ASN A 190 1.36 10.57 -17.24
N ALA A 191 1.01 9.80 -16.21
CA ALA A 191 0.74 10.30 -14.88
C ALA A 191 2.03 10.84 -14.24
N PRO A 192 1.98 11.99 -13.53
CA PRO A 192 3.17 12.62 -12.96
C PRO A 192 3.59 12.02 -11.60
N GLN A 193 2.96 10.93 -11.15
CA GLN A 193 3.21 10.28 -9.87
C GLN A 193 3.75 8.87 -10.07
N HIS A 194 4.55 8.38 -9.14
CA HIS A 194 5.12 7.03 -9.17
C HIS A 194 4.60 6.19 -8.01
N ILE A 195 3.82 5.16 -8.34
CA ILE A 195 3.31 4.22 -7.35
C ILE A 195 4.45 3.39 -6.75
N GLN A 196 4.32 2.94 -5.51
CA GLN A 196 5.33 2.11 -4.84
C GLN A 196 4.72 0.78 -4.38
N HIS A 197 5.55 -0.26 -4.27
CA HIS A 197 5.16 -1.57 -3.75
C HIS A 197 6.23 -2.11 -2.80
N ASN A 198 5.82 -2.77 -1.70
CA ASN A 198 6.77 -3.29 -0.70
C ASN A 198 7.40 -4.64 -1.06
N GLY A 199 7.10 -5.21 -2.23
CA GLY A 199 7.77 -6.38 -2.75
C GLY A 199 7.31 -7.72 -2.16
N LYS A 200 8.26 -8.68 -2.16
CA LYS A 200 8.05 -10.12 -2.35
C LYS A 200 7.14 -10.84 -1.35
N GLY A 201 5.95 -11.15 -1.84
CA GLY A 201 5.00 -12.16 -1.34
C GLY A 201 3.91 -12.33 -2.39
N ARG A 202 2.83 -13.04 -2.06
CA ARG A 202 1.71 -13.22 -2.99
C ARG A 202 0.36 -12.96 -2.32
N PHE A 203 -0.26 -11.84 -2.63
CA PHE A 203 -1.68 -11.60 -2.36
C PHE A 203 -2.46 -11.82 -3.65
N GLU A 204 -3.13 -12.97 -3.78
CA GLU A 204 -3.91 -13.31 -4.95
C GLU A 204 -5.39 -12.95 -4.75
N VAL A 205 -5.97 -12.30 -5.76
CA VAL A 205 -7.40 -12.02 -5.83
C VAL A 205 -7.91 -12.48 -7.18
N GLY A 206 -8.95 -13.32 -7.19
CA GLY A 206 -9.69 -13.56 -8.43
C GLY A 206 -10.37 -12.27 -8.86
N CYS A 207 -10.51 -11.99 -10.17
CA CYS A 207 -11.09 -10.73 -10.65
C CYS A 207 -12.32 -10.33 -9.83
N LEU A 208 -12.20 -9.20 -9.13
CA LEU A 208 -13.31 -8.66 -8.34
C LEU A 208 -14.37 -8.21 -9.34
N ASN A 209 -15.50 -8.93 -9.39
CA ASN A 209 -16.71 -8.45 -10.05
C ASN A 209 -17.28 -7.29 -9.21
N ILE A 210 -16.64 -6.12 -9.29
CA ILE A 210 -17.14 -4.88 -8.73
C ILE A 210 -18.18 -4.37 -9.73
N GLU A 211 -19.44 -4.81 -9.55
CA GLU A 211 -20.61 -4.23 -10.24
C GLU A 211 -20.99 -2.87 -9.67
#